data_AF-W4RGV7-F1
#
_entry.id   AF-W4RGV7-F1
#
_cell.length_a   1.000
_cell.length_b   1.000
_cell.length_c   1.000
_cell.angle_alpha   90.00
_cell.angle_beta   90.00
_cell.angle_gamma   90.00
#
_symmetry.space_group_name_H-M   'P 1'
#
loop_
_entity.id
_entity.type
_entity.pdbx_description
1 polymer ?
#
loop_
_entity_poly.entity_id
_entity_poly.type
_entity_poly.pdbx_seq_one_letter_code
_entity_poly.pdbx_strand_id
1 'polypeptide(L)'
;MLNTYKRVFLIVMDSVGIGEAPDAEKFGDKGSHTLGHIGEKMNGLNMPNMGKLGLSNIEEIKGIAPAEKPMAFYTKMEESSNGKDTMTGHWEIMA
;
A
#
# COMPACT_ATOMS: atom_id res chain seq x y z
N MET A 1 29.56 -11.55 -8.98
CA MET A 1 28.51 -11.72 -7.96
C MET A 1 27.37 -12.49 -8.60
N LEU A 2 26.80 -13.47 -7.90
CA LEU A 2 25.55 -14.10 -8.31
C LEU A 2 24.40 -13.24 -7.74
N ASN A 3 23.52 -12.75 -8.61
CA ASN A 3 22.32 -12.05 -8.18
C ASN A 3 21.28 -13.08 -7.70
N THR A 4 20.66 -12.86 -6.53
CA THR A 4 19.60 -13.74 -6.00
C THR A 4 18.45 -13.91 -6.99
N TYR A 5 18.10 -12.83 -7.71
CA TYR A 5 17.04 -12.83 -8.73
C TYR A 5 17.59 -12.37 -10.08
N LYS A 6 17.16 -13.05 -11.16
CA LYS A 6 17.52 -12.67 -12.54
C LYS A 6 16.83 -11.38 -12.99
N ARG A 7 15.60 -11.12 -12.53
CA ARG A 7 14.78 -9.95 -12.84
C ARG A 7 13.92 -9.60 -11.64
N VAL A 8 13.65 -8.31 -11.46
CA VAL A 8 12.70 -7.78 -10.49
C VAL A 8 11.60 -7.05 -11.26
N PHE A 9 10.36 -7.28 -10.86
CA PHE A 9 9.20 -6.57 -11.40
C PHE A 9 8.65 -5.68 -10.30
N LEU A 10 8.88 -4.38 -10.43
CA LEU A 10 8.31 -3.36 -9.55
C LEU A 10 7.02 -2.84 -10.20
N ILE A 11 5.92 -2.87 -9.45
CA ILE A 11 4.61 -2.39 -9.90
C ILE A 11 4.16 -1.33 -8.91
N VAL A 12 3.97 -0.11 -9.39
CA VAL A 12 3.40 0.99 -8.62
C VAL A 12 1.92 1.10 -8.96
N MET A 13 1.06 0.93 -7.95
CA MET A 13 -0.36 1.28 -8.05
C MET A 13 -0.51 2.73 -7.60
N ASP A 14 -0.42 3.65 -8.56
CA ASP A 14 -0.36 5.09 -8.26
C ASP A 14 -1.55 5.54 -7.40
N SER A 15 -1.27 6.33 -6.35
CA SER A 15 -2.21 6.84 -5.34
C SER A 15 -2.91 5.82 -4.43
N VAL A 16 -2.61 4.52 -4.52
CA VAL A 16 -3.25 3.47 -3.69
C VAL A 16 -2.66 3.44 -2.28
N GLY A 17 -3.05 4.42 -1.45
CA GLY A 17 -2.69 4.50 -0.03
C GLY A 17 -3.45 3.52 0.87
N ILE A 18 -2.84 3.18 2.02
CA ILE A 18 -3.39 2.24 3.02
C ILE A 18 -3.55 2.88 4.41
N GLY A 19 -3.98 4.14 4.44
CA GLY A 19 -4.17 4.92 5.66
C GLY A 19 -3.31 6.16 5.71
N GLU A 20 -3.58 7.02 6.68
CA GLU A 20 -2.84 8.26 6.91
C GLU A 20 -1.42 7.99 7.43
N ALA A 21 -0.47 8.82 7.00
CA ALA A 21 0.90 8.81 7.53
C ALA A 21 0.97 9.50 8.91
N PRO A 22 2.00 9.24 9.74
CA PRO A 22 2.14 9.88 11.06
C PRO A 22 2.16 11.42 11.04
N ASP A 23 2.55 12.03 9.91
CA ASP A 23 2.61 13.48 9.73
C ASP A 23 1.49 14.05 8.83
N ALA A 24 0.45 13.27 8.55
CA ALA A 24 -0.68 13.65 7.69
C ALA A 24 -1.33 14.99 8.09
N GLU A 25 -1.32 15.32 9.39
CA GLU A 25 -1.83 16.60 9.90
C GLU A 25 -1.09 17.82 9.32
N LYS A 26 0.22 17.71 9.04
CA LYS A 26 1.01 18.79 8.40
C LYS A 26 0.58 19.04 6.96
N PHE A 27 0.06 18.01 6.30
CA PHE A 27 -0.39 18.06 4.91
C PHE A 27 -1.90 18.29 4.76
N GLY A 28 -2.62 18.43 5.88
CA GLY A 28 -4.08 18.58 5.90
C GLY A 28 -4.86 17.31 5.59
N ASP A 29 -4.22 16.14 5.67
CA ASP A 29 -4.77 14.85 5.23
C ASP A 29 -5.18 13.94 6.39
N LYS A 30 -5.43 14.51 7.57
CA LYS A 30 -5.85 13.77 8.77
C LYS A 30 -7.15 13.00 8.50
N GLY A 31 -7.16 11.72 8.83
CA GLY A 31 -8.24 10.78 8.57
C GLY A 31 -8.30 10.23 7.14
N SER A 32 -7.29 10.49 6.31
CA SER A 32 -7.23 9.90 4.96
C SER A 32 -7.01 8.39 5.02
N HIS A 33 -7.78 7.64 4.23
CA HIS A 33 -7.62 6.19 4.10
C HIS A 33 -8.14 5.71 2.75
N THR A 34 -7.29 5.69 1.72
CA THR A 34 -7.74 5.43 0.34
C THR A 34 -8.39 4.05 0.19
N LEU A 35 -7.67 2.97 0.49
CA LEU A 35 -8.22 1.61 0.38
C LEU A 35 -9.38 1.36 1.35
N GLY A 36 -9.30 1.88 2.57
CA GLY A 36 -10.34 1.74 3.60
C GLY A 36 -11.65 2.37 3.16
N HIS A 37 -11.62 3.66 2.80
CA HIS A 37 -12.81 4.38 2.34
C HIS A 37 -13.39 3.80 1.03
N ILE A 38 -12.56 3.32 0.11
CA ILE A 38 -13.05 2.61 -1.08
C ILE A 38 -13.76 1.32 -0.67
N GLY A 39 -13.16 0.51 0.21
CA GLY A 39 -13.78 -0.72 0.72
C GLY A 39 -15.12 -0.47 1.41
N GLU A 40 -15.21 0.58 2.23
CA GLU A 40 -16.45 1.04 2.85
C GLU A 40 -17.51 1.43 1.82
N LYS A 41 -17.14 2.31 0.88
CA LYS A 41 -18.04 2.85 -0.15
C LYS A 41 -18.57 1.77 -1.09
N MET A 42 -17.75 0.80 -1.42
CA MET A 42 -18.11 -0.34 -2.28
C MET A 42 -18.87 -1.43 -1.53
N ASN A 43 -19.09 -1.27 -0.22
CA ASN A 43 -19.65 -2.29 0.66
C ASN A 43 -18.88 -3.63 0.61
N GLY A 44 -17.57 -3.55 0.42
CA GLY A 44 -16.69 -4.70 0.20
C GLY A 44 -15.95 -4.57 -1.12
N LEU A 45 -14.64 -4.35 -1.05
CA LEU A 45 -13.75 -4.35 -2.21
C LEU A 45 -13.41 -5.79 -2.61
N ASN A 46 -13.59 -6.13 -3.89
CA ASN A 46 -13.30 -7.47 -4.40
C ASN A 46 -11.91 -7.54 -5.04
N MET A 47 -10.87 -7.86 -4.26
CA MET A 47 -9.50 -8.05 -4.75
C MET A 47 -8.90 -9.37 -4.24
N PRO A 48 -9.42 -10.53 -4.70
CA PRO A 48 -9.09 -11.83 -4.12
C PRO A 48 -7.62 -12.22 -4.29
N ASN A 49 -6.98 -11.75 -5.37
CA ASN A 49 -5.56 -12.00 -5.61
C ASN A 49 -4.66 -11.18 -4.67
N MET A 50 -5.02 -9.92 -4.39
CA MET A 50 -4.29 -9.10 -3.42
C MET A 50 -4.47 -9.61 -2.00
N GLY A 51 -5.66 -10.10 -1.65
CA GLY A 51 -5.90 -10.79 -0.38
C GLY A 51 -4.98 -11.99 -0.19
N LYS A 52 -4.83 -12.85 -1.21
CA LYS A 52 -3.89 -13.99 -1.17
C LYS A 52 -2.41 -13.58 -1.02
N LEU A 53 -2.02 -12.44 -1.56
CA LEU A 53 -0.68 -11.87 -1.39
C LEU A 53 -0.45 -11.28 0.01
N GLY A 54 -1.53 -11.00 0.76
CA GLY A 54 -1.47 -10.51 2.13
C GLY A 54 -1.89 -9.05 2.32
N LEU A 55 -2.65 -8.46 1.38
CA LEU A 55 -3.08 -7.05 1.49
C LEU A 55 -3.76 -6.75 2.82
N SER A 56 -4.73 -7.58 3.23
CA SER A 56 -5.43 -7.39 4.51
C SER A 56 -4.71 -7.96 5.72
N ASN A 57 -3.50 -8.51 5.53
CA ASN A 57 -2.59 -8.78 6.63
C ASN A 57 -1.77 -7.52 7.01
N ILE A 58 -1.68 -6.52 6.13
CA ILE A 58 -1.09 -5.20 6.44
C ILE A 58 -2.09 -4.40 7.29
N GLU A 59 -3.32 -4.29 6.80
CA GLU A 59 -4.43 -3.62 7.47
C GLU A 59 -5.75 -4.17 6.95
N GLU A 60 -6.74 -4.39 7.82
CA GLU A 60 -8.02 -4.97 7.41
C GLU A 60 -8.78 -4.03 6.45
N ILE A 61 -9.10 -4.52 5.25
CA ILE A 61 -9.87 -3.77 4.24
C ILE A 61 -11.20 -4.47 4.04
N LYS A 62 -12.31 -3.74 4.17
CA LYS A 62 -13.66 -4.30 4.01
C LYS A 62 -13.80 -5.01 2.65
N GLY A 63 -14.18 -6.28 2.68
CA GLY A 63 -14.35 -7.14 1.49
C GLY A 63 -13.14 -8.00 1.13
N ILE A 64 -12.00 -7.80 1.80
CA ILE A 64 -10.78 -8.58 1.60
C ILE A 64 -10.41 -9.23 2.93
N ALA A 65 -10.45 -10.56 2.99
CA ALA A 65 -10.05 -11.29 4.19
C ALA A 65 -8.52 -11.36 4.32
N PRO A 66 -7.96 -11.29 5.54
CA PRO A 66 -6.56 -11.64 5.78
C PRO A 66 -6.28 -13.08 5.36
N ALA A 67 -5.14 -13.34 4.75
CA ALA A 67 -4.72 -14.68 4.39
C ALA A 67 -4.04 -15.36 5.59
N GLU A 68 -4.48 -16.57 5.96
CA GLU A 68 -3.82 -17.37 7.00
C GLU A 68 -2.37 -17.74 6.62
N LYS A 69 -2.14 -17.98 5.33
CA LYS A 69 -0.83 -18.29 4.74
C LYS A 69 -0.59 -17.42 3.50
N PRO A 70 -0.12 -16.17 3.68
CA PRO A 70 0.14 -15.26 2.56
C PRO A 70 1.15 -15.82 1.58
N MET A 71 0.93 -15.59 0.28
CA MET A 71 1.84 -16.03 -0.78
C MET A 71 3.10 -15.16 -0.90
N ALA A 72 3.11 -13.99 -0.26
CA ALA A 72 4.21 -13.04 -0.32
C ALA A 72 4.46 -12.42 1.07
N PHE A 73 5.61 -11.77 1.20
CA PHE A 73 5.88 -10.88 2.33
C PHE A 73 5.09 -9.59 2.16
N TYR A 74 4.69 -8.99 3.28
CA TYR A 74 3.84 -7.82 3.30
C TYR A 74 4.26 -6.86 4.41
N THR A 75 4.11 -5.56 4.15
CA THR A 75 4.31 -4.46 5.09
C THR A 75 3.70 -3.19 4.48
N LYS A 76 3.69 -2.09 5.23
CA LYS A 76 3.57 -0.74 4.68
C LYS A 76 4.90 0.01 4.77
N MET A 77 5.00 1.11 4.02
CA MET A 77 6.15 2.02 4.00
C MET A 77 5.66 3.41 4.39
N GLU A 78 6.54 4.21 4.97
CA GLU A 78 6.29 5.60 5.33
C GLU A 78 7.20 6.47 4.44
N GLU A 79 6.61 7.47 3.78
CA GLU A 79 7.36 8.42 2.96
C GLU A 79 8.19 9.32 3.87
N SER A 80 9.51 9.38 3.64
CA SER A 80 10.43 10.19 4.43
C SER A 80 10.63 11.59 3.85
N SER A 81 10.34 11.77 2.56
CA SER A 81 10.46 13.05 1.87
C SER A 81 9.41 14.05 2.34
N ASN A 82 9.75 15.34 2.29
CA ASN A 82 8.83 16.42 2.64
C ASN A 82 7.95 16.84 1.44
N GLY A 83 7.28 15.88 0.82
CA GLY A 83 6.41 16.04 -0.33
C GLY A 83 5.48 14.83 -0.45
N LYS A 84 4.38 14.99 -1.21
CA LYS A 84 3.39 13.93 -1.47
C LYS A 84 2.99 13.85 -2.95
N ASP A 85 3.79 14.47 -3.82
CA ASP A 85 3.57 14.46 -5.26
C ASP A 85 4.18 13.22 -5.92
N THR A 86 3.72 12.91 -7.12
CA THR A 86 4.16 11.73 -7.87
C THR A 86 5.69 11.67 -8.06
N MET A 87 6.36 12.80 -8.30
CA MET A 87 7.79 12.79 -8.58
C MET A 87 8.58 12.48 -7.31
N THR A 88 8.24 13.14 -6.20
CA THR A 88 8.87 12.92 -4.89
C THR A 88 8.80 11.45 -4.49
N GLY A 89 7.60 10.86 -4.51
CA GLY A 89 7.44 9.46 -4.13
C GLY A 89 8.20 8.49 -5.05
N HIS A 90 8.17 8.69 -6.37
CA HIS A 90 8.91 7.82 -7.30
C HIS A 90 10.43 7.96 -7.17
N TRP A 91 10.94 9.14 -6.83
CA TRP A 91 12.36 9.35 -6.56
C TRP A 91 12.81 8.63 -5.29
N GLU A 92 12.01 8.67 -4.23
CA GLU A 92 12.32 7.97 -2.97
C GLU A 92 12.33 6.44 -3.14
N ILE A 93 11.42 5.87 -3.95
CA ILE A 93 11.40 4.43 -4.22
C ILE A 93 12.66 3.95 -4.95
N MET A 94 13.28 4.80 -5.77
CA MET A 94 14.46 4.47 -6.59
C MET A 94 15.80 4.78 -5.91
N ALA A 95 15.78 5.36 -4.71
CA ALA A 95 16.96 5.83 -3.99
C ALA A 95 17.86 4.70 -3.45
#